data_AF-A0A538DL68-F1
#
_entry.id   AF-A0A538DL68-F1
#
_cell.length_a   1.000
_cell.length_b   1.000
_cell.length_c   1.000
_cell.angle_alpha   90.00
_cell.angle_beta   90.00
_cell.angle_gamma   90.00
#
_symmetry.space_group_name_H-M   'P 1'
#
loop_
_entity.id
_entity.type
_entity.pdbx_description
1 polymer ?
#
loop_
_entity_poly.entity_id
_entity_poly.type
_entity_poly.pdbx_seq_one_letter_code
_entity_poly.pdbx_strand_id
1 'polypeptide(L)' 'MSTVAGTKFHELDDLVLHLKGLVLVRRLREQRGAAADELLMYRNEIDRVREQLANLVKRR' A
#
# COMPACT_ATOMS: atom_id res chain seq x y z
N MET A 1 -8.91 27.05 -6.21
CA MET A 1 -7.57 26.60 -6.68
C MET A 1 -6.97 25.71 -5.61
N SER A 2 -7.12 24.39 -5.72
CA SER A 2 -6.40 23.47 -4.85
C SER A 2 -4.97 23.35 -5.36
N THR A 3 -4.01 23.62 -4.48
CA THR A 3 -2.59 23.62 -4.79
C THR A 3 -2.12 22.18 -5.06
N VAL A 4 -1.19 22.00 -6.00
CA VAL A 4 -0.56 20.72 -6.34
C VAL A 4 -0.02 19.98 -5.10
N ALA A 5 0.37 20.72 -4.06
CA ALA A 5 0.76 20.17 -2.77
C ALA A 5 -0.37 19.40 -2.07
N GLY A 6 -1.60 19.93 -2.06
CA GLY A 6 -2.76 19.26 -1.46
C GLY A 6 -3.05 17.91 -2.11
N THR A 7 -2.98 17.84 -3.44
CA THR A 7 -3.20 16.58 -4.19
C THR A 7 -2.14 15.52 -3.87
N LYS A 8 -0.88 15.90 -3.71
CA LYS A 8 0.21 14.97 -3.35
C LYS A 8 0.08 14.42 -1.92
N PHE A 9 -0.38 15.24 -0.97
CA PHE A 9 -0.64 14.77 0.39
C PHE A 9 -1.81 13.77 0.43
N HIS A 10 -2.87 14.02 -0.35
CA HIS A 10 -3.97 13.05 -0.50
C HIS A 10 -3.48 11.73 -1.11
N GLU A 11 -2.67 11.79 -2.19
CA GLU A 11 -2.08 10.59 -2.80
C GLU A 11 -1.20 9.81 -1.81
N LEU A 12 -0.42 10.51 -0.99
CA LEU A 12 0.37 9.89 0.07
C LEU A 12 -0.52 9.20 1.11
N ASP A 13 -1.55 9.87 1.60
CA ASP A 13 -2.49 9.33 2.59
C ASP A 13 -3.23 8.10 2.05
N ASP A 14 -3.67 8.14 0.79
CA ASP A 14 -4.34 7.03 0.12
C ASP A 14 -3.43 5.81 0.00
N LEU A 15 -2.18 6.01 -0.44
CA LEU A 15 -1.19 4.92 -0.54
C LEU A 15 -0.85 4.32 0.84
N VAL A 16 -0.71 5.16 1.87
CA VAL A 16 -0.47 4.69 3.24
C VAL A 16 -1.66 3.91 3.78
N LEU A 17 -2.88 4.40 3.54
CA LEU A 17 -4.10 3.70 3.95
C LEU A 17 -4.25 2.36 3.23
N HIS A 18 -3.99 2.33 1.92
CA HIS A 18 -4.03 1.11 1.13
C HIS A 18 -3.00 0.08 1.61
N LEU A 19 -1.76 0.51 1.87
CA LEU A 19 -0.71 -0.35 2.42
C LEU A 19 -1.11 -0.95 3.77
N LYS A 20 -1.69 -0.15 4.68
CA LYS A 20 -2.19 -0.65 5.97
C LYS A 20 -3.28 -1.71 5.76
N GLY A 21 -4.23 -1.45 4.86
CA GLY A 21 -5.28 -2.40 4.50
C GLY A 21 -4.71 -3.74 4.04
N LEU A 22 -3.76 -3.72 3.10
CA LEU A 22 -3.11 -4.93 2.59
C LEU A 22 -2.40 -5.72 3.68
N VAL A 23 -1.65 -5.05 4.58
CA VAL A 23 -0.96 -5.71 5.69
C VAL A 23 -1.94 -6.37 6.65
N LEU A 24 -3.03 -5.68 7.00
CA LEU A 24 -4.05 -6.21 7.91
C LEU A 24 -4.79 -7.39 7.29
N VAL A 25 -5.19 -7.29 6.02
CA VAL A 25 -5.88 -8.37 5.32
C VAL A 25 -4.95 -9.58 5.15
N ARG A 26 -3.70 -9.38 4.72
CA ARG A 26 -2.73 -10.47 4.62
C ARG A 26 -2.59 -11.22 5.94
N ARG A 27 -2.44 -10.50 7.06
CA ARG A 27 -2.31 -11.10 8.39
C ARG A 27 -3.56 -11.87 8.80
N LEU A 28 -4.75 -11.31 8.53
CA LEU A 28 -6.02 -11.97 8.81
C LEU A 28 -6.19 -13.25 7.99
N ARG A 29 -5.78 -13.23 6.70
CA ARG A 29 -5.84 -14.38 5.80
C ARG A 29 -4.84 -15.47 6.22
N GLU A 30 -3.62 -15.09 6.58
CA GLU A 30 -2.61 -15.99 7.14
C GLU A 30 -3.11 -16.69 8.42
N GLN A 31 -3.73 -15.95 9.34
CA GLN A 31 -4.35 -16.51 10.55
C GLN A 31 -5.50 -17.48 10.26
N ARG A 32 -6.16 -17.35 9.10
CA ARG A 32 -7.26 -18.21 8.65
C ARG A 32 -6.78 -19.37 7.77
N GLY A 33 -5.47 -19.56 7.60
CA GLY A 33 -4.91 -20.66 6.82
C GLY A 33 -4.99 -20.44 5.31
N ALA A 34 -4.92 -19.19 4.85
CA ALA A 34 -4.82 -18.90 3.42
C ALA A 34 -3.63 -19.61 2.76
N ALA A 35 -3.82 -19.99 1.49
CA ALA A 35 -2.82 -20.69 0.72
C ALA A 35 -1.60 -19.80 0.41
N ALA A 36 -0.47 -20.44 0.11
CA ALA A 36 0.80 -19.75 -0.08
C ALA A 36 0.79 -18.79 -1.28
N ASP A 37 0.08 -19.14 -2.36
CA ASP A 37 -0.13 -18.31 -3.55
C ASP A 37 -0.93 -17.04 -3.23
N GLU A 38 -1.96 -17.16 -2.39
CA GLU A 38 -2.72 -16.01 -1.90
C GLU A 38 -1.86 -15.08 -1.04
N LEU A 39 -1.05 -15.63 -0.12
CA LEU A 39 -0.14 -14.82 0.69
C LEU A 39 0.98 -14.18 -0.14
N LEU A 40 1.39 -14.82 -1.23
CA LEU A 40 2.35 -14.28 -2.20
C LEU A 40 1.73 -13.13 -3.00
N MET A 41 0.46 -13.24 -3.43
CA MET A 41 -0.26 -12.16 -4.07
C MET A 41 -0.28 -10.90 -3.19
N TYR A 42 -0.61 -11.04 -1.90
CA TYR A 42 -0.57 -9.91 -0.96
C TYR A 42 0.84 -9.32 -0.80
N ARG A 43 1.88 -10.16 -0.76
CA ARG A 43 3.26 -9.69 -0.67
C ARG A 43 3.64 -8.84 -1.89
N ASN A 44 3.33 -9.33 -3.09
CA ASN A 44 3.63 -8.64 -4.33
C ASN A 44 2.94 -7.27 -4.40
N GLU A 45 1.67 -7.18 -3.99
CA GLU A 45 0.96 -5.91 -3.99
C GLU A 45 1.50 -4.95 -2.90
N ILE A 46 1.84 -5.47 -1.71
CA ILE A 46 2.50 -4.66 -0.65
C ILE A 46 3.80 -4.05 -1.17
N ASP A 47 4.63 -4.84 -1.86
CA ASP A 47 5.91 -4.37 -2.40
C ASP A 47 5.70 -3.34 -3.51
N ARG A 48 4.69 -3.52 -4.37
CA ARG A 48 4.29 -2.52 -5.37
C ARG A 48 3.88 -1.19 -4.73
N VAL A 49 3.05 -1.20 -3.69
CA VAL A 49 2.60 0.03 -3.01
C VAL A 49 3.76 0.72 -2.29
N ARG A 50 4.70 -0.05 -1.72
CA ARG A 50 5.94 0.48 -1.15
C ARG A 50 6.81 1.18 -2.20
N GLU A 51 6.94 0.60 -3.39
CA GLU A 51 7.64 1.19 -4.52
C GLU A 51 6.98 2.52 -4.94
N GLN A 52 5.64 2.57 -5.01
CA GLN A 52 4.89 3.79 -5.30
C GLN A 52 5.13 4.88 -4.25
N LEU A 53 5.07 4.53 -2.97
CA LEU A 53 5.38 5.45 -1.86
C LEU A 53 6.82 5.99 -1.95
N ALA A 54 7.79 5.12 -2.19
CA ALA A 54 9.19 5.51 -2.34
C ALA A 54 9.37 6.49 -3.50
N ASN A 55 8.71 6.24 -4.63
CA ASN A 55 8.74 7.11 -5.80
C ASN A 55 8.06 8.46 -5.55
N LEU A 56 6.95 8.48 -4.82
CA LEU A 56 6.26 9.72 -4.45
C LEU A 56 7.13 10.60 -3.55
N VAL A 57 7.78 10.01 -2.54
CA VAL A 57 8.64 10.73 -1.59
C VAL A 57 9.96 11.19 -2.23
N LYS A 58 10.59 10.39 -3.10
CA LYS A 58 11.82 10.79 -3.83
C LYS A 58 11.62 11.98 -4.77
N ARG A 59 10.39 12.25 -5.20
CA ARG A 59 10.02 13.37 -6.08
C ARG A 59 9.74 14.68 -5.32
N ARG A 60 10.00 14.72 -4.01
CA ARG A 60 9.88 15.89 -3.14
C ARG A 60 11.25 16.52 -2.92
#